data_AF-A0A537EM26-F1
#
_entry.id   AF-A0A537EM26-F1
#
_cell.length_a   1.000
_cell.length_b   1.000
_cell.length_c   1.000
_cell.angle_alpha   90.00
_cell.angle_beta   90.00
_cell.angle_gamma   90.00
#
_symmetry.space_group_name_H-M   'P 1'
#
loop_
_entity.id
_entity.type
_entity.pdbx_description
1 polymer ?
#
loop_
_entity_poly.entity_id
_entity_poly.type
_entity_poly.pdbx_seq_one_letter_code
_entity_poly.pdbx_strand_id
1 'polypeptide(L)'
;MDRNLRNLAVGNEQGTRHYDLSRTVRIASTTIRIVASFKRDDSRIRTGIASKYGMRRTSRTGHLLHATTKTIVAAAVQRREAIVLEDIQGIRALYRKGNRQGRKYRGRMNGWSFSEAQRQLEYKARWIGLPVIRLSRR
;
A
#
# COMPACT_ATOMS: atom_id res chain seq x y z
N MET A 1 1.79 -7.55 -16.24
CA MET A 1 1.60 -6.39 -15.34
C MET A 1 2.28 -6.69 -14.02
N ASP A 2 3.30 -5.88 -13.71
CA ASP A 2 4.28 -6.14 -12.65
C ASP A 2 3.69 -5.81 -11.27
N ARG A 3 3.53 -6.83 -10.42
CA ARG A 3 2.92 -6.74 -9.07
C ARG A 3 3.97 -6.31 -8.06
N ASN A 4 4.70 -5.25 -8.37
CA ASN A 4 5.89 -4.89 -7.62
C ASN A 4 5.49 -4.02 -6.42
N LEU A 5 5.91 -4.48 -5.23
CA LEU A 5 5.80 -3.90 -3.89
C LEU A 5 6.11 -2.40 -3.76
N ARG A 6 6.61 -1.77 -4.82
CA ARG A 6 7.30 -0.49 -4.80
C ARG A 6 6.70 0.52 -5.75
N ASN A 7 5.76 0.13 -6.62
CA ASN A 7 5.13 1.06 -7.54
C ASN A 7 3.61 1.03 -7.42
N LEU A 8 3.02 2.22 -7.28
CA LEU A 8 1.61 2.41 -7.58
C LEU A 8 1.51 2.75 -9.07
N ALA A 9 0.97 1.83 -9.85
CA ALA A 9 0.68 2.04 -11.26
C ALA A 9 -0.63 2.83 -11.39
N VAL A 10 -0.57 3.95 -12.11
CA VAL A 10 -1.75 4.72 -12.51
C VAL A 10 -1.70 4.83 -14.02
N GLY A 11 -2.70 4.25 -14.68
CA GLY A 11 -2.85 4.32 -16.14
C GLY A 11 -3.61 5.57 -16.55
N ASN A 12 -3.11 6.25 -17.59
CA ASN A 12 -3.84 7.25 -18.37
C ASN A 12 -3.92 6.79 -19.85
N GLU A 13 -4.54 7.60 -20.73
CA GLU A 13 -4.62 7.29 -22.18
C GLU A 13 -3.26 7.24 -22.89
N GLN A 14 -2.21 7.81 -22.30
CA GLN A 14 -0.88 7.97 -22.89
C GLN A 14 0.14 6.93 -22.36
N GLY A 15 -0.18 6.17 -21.32
CA GLY A 15 0.72 5.21 -20.69
C GLY A 15 0.44 4.92 -19.21
N THR A 16 1.28 4.07 -18.61
CA THR A 16 1.22 3.77 -17.18
C THR A 16 2.34 4.50 -16.44
N ARG A 17 1.98 5.34 -15.46
CA ARG A 17 2.97 5.98 -14.57
C ARG A 17 3.12 5.19 -13.28
N HIS A 18 4.37 4.99 -12.88
CA HIS A 18 4.72 4.27 -11.65
C HIS A 18 5.22 5.25 -10.59
N TYR A 19 4.56 5.28 -9.43
CA TYR A 19 4.98 6.10 -8.28
C TYR A 19 5.73 5.24 -7.25
N ASP A 20 6.96 5.64 -6.89
CA ASP A 20 7.75 4.89 -5.90
C ASP A 20 7.17 4.96 -4.48
N LEU A 21 6.79 3.80 -3.96
CA LEU A 21 6.31 3.57 -2.60
C LEU A 21 7.32 2.79 -1.74
N SER A 22 8.58 2.65 -2.18
CA SER A 22 9.66 1.96 -1.45
C SER A 22 9.78 2.37 0.01
N ARG A 23 9.47 3.64 0.32
CA ARG A 23 9.51 4.19 1.68
C ARG A 23 8.50 3.52 2.61
N THR A 24 7.32 3.17 2.11
CA THR A 24 6.28 2.48 2.89
C THR A 24 6.72 1.06 3.29
N VAL A 25 7.36 0.34 2.37
CA VAL A 25 7.93 -0.99 2.61
C VAL A 25 9.10 -0.94 3.59
N ARG A 26 9.94 0.11 3.50
CA ARG A 26 11.03 0.35 4.46
C ARG A 26 10.49 0.58 5.86
N ILE A 27 9.46 1.42 6.02
CA ILE A 27 8.82 1.68 7.33
C ILE A 27 8.29 0.37 7.92
N ALA A 28 7.57 -0.43 7.14
CA ALA A 28 7.06 -1.72 7.59
C ALA A 28 8.17 -2.67 8.06
N SER A 29 9.25 -2.77 7.28
CA SER A 29 10.39 -3.64 7.59
C SER A 29 11.15 -3.18 8.83
N THR A 30 11.31 -1.87 9.03
CA THR A 30 11.93 -1.29 10.22
C THR A 30 11.07 -1.52 11.47
N THR A 31 9.75 -1.33 11.38
CA THR A 31 8.84 -1.64 12.50
C THR A 31 8.94 -3.10 12.93
N ILE A 32 8.98 -4.05 11.98
CA ILE A 32 9.12 -5.47 12.29
C ILE A 32 10.45 -5.75 13.00
N ARG A 33 11.56 -5.14 12.54
CA ARG A 33 12.88 -5.28 13.19
C ARG A 33 12.89 -4.74 14.61
N ILE A 34 12.30 -3.57 14.83
CA ILE A 34 12.21 -2.96 16.15
C ILE A 34 11.38 -3.82 17.10
N VAL A 35 10.20 -4.31 16.66
CA VAL A 35 9.38 -5.18 17.51
C VAL A 35 10.10 -6.49 17.83
N ALA A 36 10.85 -7.04 16.87
CA ALA A 36 11.62 -8.28 17.05
C ALA A 36 12.85 -8.13 17.96
N SER A 37 13.41 -6.93 18.11
CA SER A 37 14.56 -6.71 19.01
C SER A 37 14.18 -6.73 20.49
N PHE A 38 12.90 -6.56 20.83
CA PHE A 38 12.44 -6.65 22.22
C PHE A 38 12.29 -8.12 22.63
N LYS A 39 13.14 -8.58 23.56
CA LYS A 39 13.20 -9.99 24.02
C LYS A 39 12.52 -10.27 25.36
N ARG A 40 11.86 -9.27 25.98
CA ARG A 40 11.26 -9.41 27.31
C ARG A 40 10.13 -10.46 27.29
N ASP A 41 10.14 -11.39 28.25
CA ASP A 41 9.15 -12.48 28.34
C ASP A 41 7.91 -12.07 29.15
N ASP A 42 7.32 -10.93 28.78
CA ASP A 42 6.06 -10.44 29.35
C ASP A 42 5.11 -10.14 28.20
N SER A 43 4.02 -10.93 28.11
CA SER A 43 3.04 -10.85 27.02
C SER A 43 2.31 -9.50 26.99
N ARG A 44 2.02 -8.90 28.15
CA ARG A 44 1.33 -7.62 28.27
C ARG A 44 2.22 -6.50 27.75
N ILE A 45 3.48 -6.47 28.17
CA ILE A 45 4.46 -5.47 27.72
C ILE A 45 4.75 -5.62 26.23
N ARG A 46 4.94 -6.86 25.75
CA ARG A 46 5.14 -7.13 24.31
C ARG A 46 3.96 -6.67 23.46
N THR A 47 2.74 -6.90 23.92
CA THR A 47 1.52 -6.45 23.24
C THR A 47 1.45 -4.92 23.18
N GLY A 48 1.74 -4.24 24.29
CA GLY A 48 1.80 -2.77 24.34
C GLY A 48 2.83 -2.19 23.38
N ILE A 49 4.03 -2.76 23.32
CA ILE A 49 5.09 -2.36 22.38
C ILE A 49 4.65 -2.61 20.93
N ALA A 50 4.14 -3.81 20.61
CA ALA A 50 3.68 -4.14 19.28
C ALA A 50 2.56 -3.20 18.81
N SER A 51 1.62 -2.86 19.70
CA SER A 51 0.55 -1.91 19.43
C SER A 51 1.09 -0.50 19.17
N LYS A 52 1.96 0.02 20.04
CA LYS A 52 2.60 1.34 19.88
C LYS A 52 3.34 1.47 18.54
N TYR A 53 4.16 0.48 18.19
CA TYR A 53 4.90 0.50 16.93
C TYR A 53 4.03 0.18 15.71
N GLY A 54 2.94 -0.58 15.90
CA GLY A 54 1.89 -0.79 14.91
C GLY A 54 1.18 0.52 14.55
N MET A 55 0.72 1.28 15.55
CA MET A 55 0.12 2.60 15.34
C MET A 55 1.08 3.56 14.64
N ARG A 56 2.33 3.65 15.11
CA ARG A 56 3.37 4.49 14.47
C ARG A 56 3.58 4.11 13.01
N ARG A 57 3.60 2.82 12.67
CA ARG A 57 3.69 2.35 11.29
C ARG A 57 2.49 2.83 10.48
N THR A 58 1.28 2.59 10.97
CA THR A 58 0.04 2.96 10.29
C THR A 58 -0.04 4.45 10.03
N SER A 59 0.25 5.31 11.01
CA SER A 59 0.26 6.77 10.81
C SER A 59 1.29 7.21 9.78
N ARG A 60 2.52 6.68 9.83
CA ARG A 60 3.58 7.06 8.86
C ARG A 60 3.26 6.59 7.44
N THR A 61 2.79 5.35 7.29
CA THR A 61 2.38 4.82 5.99
C THR A 61 1.17 5.58 5.46
N GLY A 62 0.17 5.86 6.29
CA GLY A 62 -1.01 6.63 5.93
C GLY A 62 -0.68 8.04 5.45
N HIS A 63 0.23 8.75 6.14
CA HIS A 63 0.69 10.07 5.71
C HIS A 63 1.39 10.04 4.35
N LEU A 64 2.30 9.06 4.13
CA LEU A 64 2.97 8.91 2.84
C LEU A 64 1.97 8.61 1.71
N LEU A 65 1.04 7.68 1.94
CA LEU A 65 0.00 7.37 0.96
C LEU A 65 -0.89 8.59 0.69
N HIS A 66 -1.24 9.36 1.71
CA HIS A 66 -2.04 10.56 1.54
C HIS A 66 -1.33 11.59 0.66
N ALA A 67 -0.04 11.84 0.91
CA ALA A 67 0.75 12.75 0.11
C ALA A 67 0.85 12.27 -1.35
N THR A 68 1.24 11.01 -1.57
CA THR A 68 1.38 10.45 -2.92
C THR A 68 0.06 10.42 -3.69
N THR A 69 -1.05 10.01 -3.06
CA THR A 69 -2.36 9.99 -3.73
C THR A 69 -2.88 11.39 -4.02
N LYS A 70 -2.59 12.37 -3.16
CA LYS A 70 -2.92 13.78 -3.44
C LYS A 70 -2.16 14.30 -4.66
N THR A 71 -0.86 13.99 -4.80
CA THR A 71 -0.09 14.42 -5.96
C THR A 71 -0.53 13.74 -7.25
N ILE A 72 -0.90 12.46 -7.18
CA ILE A 72 -1.46 11.72 -8.33
C ILE A 72 -2.75 12.39 -8.83
N VAL A 73 -3.69 12.62 -7.92
CA VAL A 73 -4.98 13.22 -8.27
C VAL A 73 -4.80 14.63 -8.81
N ALA A 74 -3.95 15.45 -8.18
CA ALA A 74 -3.65 16.80 -8.67
C ALA A 74 -3.06 16.78 -10.10
N ALA A 75 -2.15 15.86 -10.39
CA ALA A 75 -1.59 15.69 -11.72
C ALA A 75 -2.64 15.25 -12.75
N ALA A 76 -3.56 14.37 -12.37
CA ALA A 76 -4.65 13.93 -13.24
C ALA A 76 -5.62 15.10 -13.56
N VAL A 77 -5.96 15.93 -12.57
CA VAL A 77 -6.77 17.15 -12.78
C VAL A 77 -6.09 18.10 -13.76
N GLN A 78 -4.80 18.40 -13.53
CA GLN A 78 -4.06 19.34 -14.37
C GLN A 78 -4.00 18.89 -15.84
N ARG A 79 -3.90 17.58 -16.06
CA ARG A 79 -3.84 16.98 -17.40
C ARG A 79 -5.20 16.63 -18.00
N ARG A 80 -6.29 16.79 -17.24
CA ARG A 80 -7.65 16.36 -17.61
C ARG A 80 -7.73 14.86 -17.97
N GLU A 81 -7.00 14.04 -17.22
CA GLU A 81 -6.89 12.59 -17.46
C GLU A 81 -7.79 11.79 -16.51
N ALA A 82 -8.32 10.67 -17.00
CA ALA A 82 -8.98 9.67 -16.15
C ALA A 82 -7.95 8.86 -15.33
N ILE A 83 -8.37 8.36 -14.16
CA ILE A 83 -7.53 7.48 -13.33
C ILE A 83 -7.97 6.04 -13.55
N VAL A 84 -7.07 5.22 -14.09
CA VAL A 84 -7.31 3.77 -14.22
C VAL A 84 -6.67 3.02 -13.06
N LEU A 85 -7.46 2.19 -12.38
CA LEU A 85 -7.04 1.31 -11.29
C LEU A 85 -7.26 -0.15 -11.68
N GLU A 86 -6.24 -1.00 -11.48
CA GLU A 86 -6.42 -2.44 -11.61
C GLU A 86 -7.20 -3.01 -10.42
N ASP A 87 -8.09 -3.96 -10.70
CA ASP A 87 -8.69 -4.78 -9.66
C ASP A 87 -7.65 -5.76 -9.11
N ILE A 88 -7.23 -5.48 -7.88
CA ILE A 88 -6.29 -6.30 -7.11
C ILE A 88 -6.97 -6.88 -5.86
N GLN A 89 -8.30 -6.95 -5.86
CA GLN A 89 -9.04 -7.78 -4.92
C GLN A 89 -8.49 -9.22 -4.97
N GLY A 90 -8.32 -9.83 -3.80
CA GLY A 90 -7.77 -11.18 -3.71
C GLY A 90 -6.25 -11.30 -3.90
N ILE A 91 -5.49 -10.22 -4.14
CA ILE A 91 -4.02 -10.32 -4.26
C ILE A 91 -3.36 -10.94 -3.01
N ARG A 92 -3.95 -10.72 -1.82
CA ARG A 92 -3.50 -11.35 -0.56
C ARG A 92 -3.69 -12.87 -0.56
N ALA A 93 -4.65 -13.40 -1.31
CA ALA A 93 -4.88 -14.84 -1.45
C ALA A 93 -3.68 -15.56 -2.09
N LEU A 94 -2.90 -14.84 -2.90
CA LEU A 94 -1.66 -15.33 -3.50
C LEU A 94 -0.52 -15.51 -2.50
N TYR A 95 -0.60 -14.88 -1.32
CA TYR A 95 0.45 -14.86 -0.30
C TYR A 95 0.02 -15.56 1.00
N ARG A 96 -0.79 -16.63 0.89
CA ARG A 96 -1.29 -17.46 2.00
C ARG A 96 -0.30 -18.55 2.42
N LYS A 97 -0.50 -19.14 3.60
CA LYS A 97 0.29 -20.32 4.05
C LYS A 97 -0.04 -21.50 3.13
N GLY A 98 0.97 -22.28 2.73
CA GLY A 98 0.80 -23.47 1.87
C GLY A 98 1.21 -23.30 0.40
N ASN A 99 1.45 -22.07 -0.06
CA ASN A 99 1.86 -21.77 -1.44
C ASN A 99 3.37 -21.92 -1.72
N ARG A 100 4.10 -22.66 -0.87
CA ARG A 100 5.58 -22.81 -0.90
C ARG A 100 6.39 -21.50 -0.79
N GLN A 101 5.76 -20.35 -0.52
CA GLN A 101 6.48 -19.09 -0.32
C GLN A 101 6.95 -18.91 1.13
N GLY A 102 8.20 -18.46 1.28
CA GLY A 102 8.84 -18.22 2.58
C GLY A 102 8.08 -17.20 3.44
N ARG A 103 8.14 -17.38 4.78
CA ARG A 103 7.49 -16.52 5.77
C ARG A 103 7.87 -15.04 5.61
N LYS A 104 9.15 -14.76 5.35
CA LYS A 104 9.67 -13.39 5.12
C LYS A 104 9.03 -12.73 3.89
N TYR A 105 8.95 -13.47 2.78
CA TYR A 105 8.35 -12.99 1.54
C TYR A 105 6.85 -12.71 1.73
N ARG A 106 6.10 -13.64 2.32
CA ARG A 106 4.67 -13.46 2.62
C ARG A 106 4.40 -12.28 3.55
N GLY A 107 5.21 -12.09 4.60
CA GLY A 107 5.09 -10.95 5.51
C GLY A 107 5.35 -9.62 4.82
N ARG A 108 6.29 -9.58 3.86
CA ARG A 108 6.55 -8.40 3.03
C ARG A 108 5.38 -8.09 2.11
N MET A 109 4.87 -9.09 1.38
CA MET A 109 3.75 -8.91 0.43
C MET A 109 2.45 -8.49 1.14
N ASN A 110 2.12 -9.12 2.27
CA ASN A 110 0.93 -8.77 3.06
C ASN A 110 1.08 -7.48 3.85
N GLY A 111 2.32 -6.97 4.00
CA GLY A 111 2.60 -5.72 4.70
C GLY A 111 2.33 -4.46 3.86
N TRP A 112 2.01 -4.61 2.58
CA TRP A 112 1.75 -3.50 1.66
C TRP A 112 0.28 -3.07 1.74
N SER A 113 0.07 -1.79 2.05
CA SER A 113 -1.25 -1.15 2.14
C SER A 113 -1.79 -0.71 0.77
N PHE A 114 -1.80 -1.61 -0.23
CA PHE A 114 -2.33 -1.28 -1.57
C PHE A 114 -3.80 -0.83 -1.50
N SER A 115 -4.60 -1.51 -0.66
CA SER A 115 -6.04 -1.29 -0.57
C SER A 115 -6.35 0.10 -0.04
N GLU A 116 -5.49 0.59 0.86
CA GLU A 116 -5.58 1.94 1.40
C GLU A 116 -5.23 2.98 0.34
N ALA A 117 -4.21 2.72 -0.50
CA ALA A 117 -3.86 3.61 -1.60
C ALA A 117 -5.01 3.72 -2.62
N GLN A 118 -5.61 2.59 -3.02
CA GLN A 118 -6.77 2.58 -3.91
C GLN A 118 -7.97 3.30 -3.31
N ARG A 119 -8.32 3.01 -2.05
CA ARG A 119 -9.38 3.71 -1.32
C ARG A 119 -9.15 5.22 -1.32
N GLN A 120 -7.92 5.66 -1.06
CA GLN A 120 -7.57 7.08 -1.03
C GLN A 120 -7.68 7.75 -2.40
N LEU A 121 -7.25 7.07 -3.47
CA LEU A 121 -7.42 7.59 -4.83
C LEU A 121 -8.89 7.71 -5.20
N GLU A 122 -9.68 6.68 -4.94
CA GLU A 122 -11.10 6.64 -5.29
C GLU A 122 -11.89 7.74 -4.61
N TYR A 123 -11.75 7.92 -3.29
CA TYR A 123 -12.52 8.96 -2.61
C TYR A 123 -12.06 10.36 -3.06
N LYS A 124 -10.75 10.58 -3.27
CA LYS A 124 -10.22 11.90 -3.68
C LYS A 124 -10.61 12.25 -5.10
N ALA A 125 -10.55 11.28 -6.01
CA ALA A 125 -10.97 11.46 -7.39
C ALA A 125 -12.47 11.72 -7.46
N ARG A 126 -13.28 10.95 -6.73
CA ARG A 126 -14.73 11.15 -6.63
C ARG A 126 -15.09 12.52 -6.06
N TRP A 127 -14.34 13.00 -5.06
CA TRP A 127 -14.54 14.34 -4.48
C TRP A 127 -14.37 15.46 -5.52
N ILE A 128 -13.45 15.28 -6.47
CA ILE A 128 -13.12 16.27 -7.50
C ILE A 128 -13.94 16.04 -8.79
N GLY A 129 -14.68 14.93 -8.89
CA GLY A 129 -15.42 14.55 -10.09
C GLY A 129 -14.56 13.92 -11.20
N LEU A 130 -13.37 13.42 -10.87
CA LEU A 130 -12.51 12.70 -11.81
C LEU A 130 -13.05 11.28 -12.08
N PRO A 131 -13.14 10.86 -13.35
CA PRO A 131 -13.54 9.49 -13.68
C PRO A 131 -12.47 8.49 -13.23
N VAL A 132 -12.91 7.47 -12.48
CA VAL A 132 -12.07 6.35 -12.05
C VAL A 132 -12.56 5.07 -12.72
N ILE A 133 -11.69 4.45 -13.53
CA ILE A 133 -12.00 3.22 -14.26
C ILE A 133 -11.33 2.06 -13.52
N ARG A 134 -12.11 1.05 -13.12
CA ARG A 134 -11.57 -0.20 -12.58
C ARG A 134 -11.43 -1.23 -13.70
N LEU A 135 -10.22 -1.74 -13.91
CA LEU A 135 -9.97 -2.85 -14.82
C LEU A 135 -10.11 -4.17 -14.05
N SER A 136 -11.14 -4.95 -14.36
CA SER A 136 -11.22 -6.33 -13.89
C SER A 136 -10.27 -7.21 -14.73
N ARG A 137 -9.63 -8.18 -14.07
CA ARG A 137 -8.94 -9.26 -14.79
C ARG A 137 -9.99 -10.18 -15.39
N ARG A 138 -9.96 -10.33 -16.72
CA ARG A 138 -10.63 -11.41 -17.46
C ARG A 138 -9.74 -12.65 -17.48
#